data_AF-A0A4R1M7R7-F1
#
_entry.id   AF-A0A4R1M7R7-F1
#
_cell.length_a   1.000
_cell.length_b   1.000
_cell.length_c   1.000
_cell.angle_alpha   90.00
_cell.angle_beta   90.00
_cell.angle_gamma   90.00
#
_symmetry.space_group_name_H-M   'P 1'
#
loop_
_entity.id
_entity.type
_entity.pdbx_description
1 polymer ?
#
loop_
_entity_poly.entity_id
_entity_poly.type
_entity_poly.pdbx_seq_one_letter_code
_entity_poly.pdbx_strand_id
1 'polypeptide(L)' 'MDLIRIRASKLDTAAKVAQGMGLIIDRVYGDKDKAYVNIGARRCGTLGNHEPRWTDEQREEFLNWRL' A
#
# COMPACT_ATOMS: atom_id res chain seq x y z
N MET A 1 9.12 9.52 -0.30
CA MET A 1 9.65 8.13 -0.35
C MET A 1 8.43 7.24 -0.25
N ASP A 2 7.75 6.99 -1.37
CA ASP A 2 6.28 6.80 -1.35
C ASP A 2 5.86 5.33 -1.23
N LEU A 3 6.82 4.47 -0.91
CA LEU A 3 6.65 3.02 -0.86
C LEU A 3 6.82 2.52 0.57
N ILE A 4 6.06 1.49 0.93
CA ILE A 4 6.17 0.75 2.18
C ILE A 4 6.58 -0.68 1.89
N ARG A 5 7.55 -1.18 2.64
CA ARG A 5 7.96 -2.59 2.57
C ARG A 5 7.06 -3.43 3.46
N ILE A 6 6.47 -4.48 2.89
CA ILE A 6 5.65 -5.47 3.61
C ILE A 6 6.15 -6.88 3.29
N ARG A 7 5.73 -7.87 4.08
CA ARG A 7 5.95 -9.27 3.70
C ARG A 7 5.14 -9.61 2.45
N ALA A 8 5.74 -10.32 1.50
CA ALA A 8 5.06 -10.70 0.26
C ALA A 8 3.77 -11.51 0.54
N SER A 9 3.81 -12.40 1.53
CA SER A 9 2.66 -13.21 1.98
C SER A 9 1.52 -12.39 2.60
N LYS A 10 1.75 -11.10 2.89
CA LYS A 10 0.76 -10.19 3.48
C LYS A 10 0.13 -9.27 2.44
N LEU A 11 0.45 -9.41 1.16
CA LEU A 11 -0.05 -8.52 0.10
C LEU A 11 -1.59 -8.45 0.07
N ASP A 12 -2.28 -9.58 0.22
CA ASP A 12 -3.74 -9.60 0.26
C ASP A 12 -4.31 -8.92 1.52
N THR A 13 -3.62 -9.05 2.65
CA THR A 13 -4.02 -8.35 3.88
C THR A 13 -3.77 -6.85 3.75
N ALA A 14 -2.63 -6.46 3.19
CA ALA A 14 -2.27 -5.09 2.88
C ALA A 14 -3.29 -4.42 1.96
N ALA A 15 -3.77 -5.12 0.93
CA ALA A 15 -4.82 -4.61 0.04
C ALA A 15 -6.13 -4.34 0.78
N LYS A 16 -6.54 -5.23 1.69
CA LYS A 16 -7.75 -5.03 2.51
C LYS A 16 -7.62 -3.87 3.49
N VAL A 17 -6.45 -3.73 4.14
CA VAL A 17 -6.15 -2.59 5.03
C VAL A 17 -6.20 -1.28 4.24
N ALA A 18 -5.51 -1.22 3.10
CA ALA A 18 -5.53 -0.04 2.23
C ALA A 18 -6.97 0.32 1.83
N GLN A 19 -7.79 -0.66 1.43
CA GLN A 19 -9.19 -0.45 1.08
C GLN A 19 -10.01 0.10 2.25
N GLY A 20 -9.80 -0.41 3.46
CA GLY A 20 -10.43 0.11 4.69
C GLY A 20 -10.08 1.58 4.98
N MET A 21 -8.89 2.02 4.56
CA MET A 21 -8.43 3.41 4.66
C MET A 21 -8.86 4.29 3.47
N GLY A 22 -9.66 3.77 2.54
CA GLY A 22 -10.06 4.47 1.31
C GLY A 22 -8.93 4.60 0.28
N LEU A 23 -7.90 3.77 0.39
CA LEU A 23 -6.74 3.71 -0.48
C LEU A 23 -6.81 2.47 -1.39
N ILE A 24 -6.08 2.52 -2.49
CA ILE A 24 -5.80 1.36 -3.33
C ILE A 24 -4.30 1.19 -3.50
N ILE A 25 -3.83 -0.06 -3.48
CA ILE A 25 -2.46 -0.40 -3.86
C ILE A 25 -2.40 -0.41 -5.38
N ASP A 26 -1.70 0.55 -5.98
CA ASP A 26 -1.55 0.67 -7.43
C ASP A 26 -0.13 0.35 -7.90
N ARG A 27 0.83 0.22 -6.97
CA ARG A 27 2.21 -0.18 -7.27
C ARG A 27 2.65 -1.31 -6.35
N VAL A 28 3.20 -2.35 -6.95
CA VAL A 28 3.87 -3.45 -6.24
C VAL A 28 5.22 -3.65 -6.93
N TYR A 29 6.30 -3.30 -6.23
CA TYR A 29 7.67 -3.48 -6.68
C TYR A 29 8.34 -4.58 -5.88
N GLY A 30 8.76 -5.62 -6.57
CA GLY A 30 9.41 -6.77 -5.98
C GLY A 30 9.01 -8.03 -6.71
N ASP A 31 9.74 -9.09 -6.42
CA ASP A 31 9.42 -10.41 -6.90
C ASP A 31 8.51 -11.09 -5.87
N LYS A 32 7.41 -11.71 -6.32
CA LYS A 32 6.49 -12.41 -5.40
C LYS A 32 7.15 -13.62 -4.74
N ASP A 33 8.23 -14.12 -5.33
CA ASP A 33 9.03 -15.22 -4.79
C ASP A 33 10.02 -14.77 -3.69
N LYS A 34 10.12 -13.46 -3.43
CA LYS A 34 10.94 -12.90 -2.34
C LYS A 34 10.13 -12.68 -1.08
N ALA A 35 10.80 -12.70 0.07
CA ALA A 35 10.15 -12.53 1.38
C ALA A 35 9.43 -11.18 1.56
N TYR A 36 9.84 -10.14 0.81
CA TYR A 36 9.32 -8.78 0.94
C TYR A 36 9.05 -8.13 -0.41
N VAL A 37 8.01 -7.30 -0.45
CA VAL A 37 7.66 -6.43 -1.58
C VAL A 37 7.53 -4.99 -1.09
N ASN A 38 7.77 -4.03 -1.97
CA ASN A 38 7.51 -2.62 -1.69
C ASN A 38 6.22 -2.23 -2.42
N ILE A 39 5.27 -1.67 -1.68
CA ILE A 39 3.97 -1.27 -2.20
C ILE A 39 3.81 0.25 -2.14
N GLY A 40 3.10 0.80 -3.13
CA GLY A 40 2.63 2.17 -3.10
C GLY A 40 1.11 2.19 -3.13
N ALA A 41 0.51 3.08 -2.34
CA ALA A 41 -0.93 3.27 -2.33
C ALA A 41 -1.32 4.73 -2.65
N ARG A 42 -2.52 4.89 -3.20
CA ARG A 42 -3.13 6.18 -3.51
C ARG A 42 -4.59 6.21 -3.09
N ARG A 43 -5.19 7.39 -2.99
CA ARG A 43 -6.64 7.49 -2.77
C ARG A 43 -7.42 6.85 -3.91
N CYS A 44 -8.51 6.18 -3.55
CA CYS A 44 -9.52 5.74 -4.50
C CYS A 44 -10.36 6.96 -4.89
N GLY A 45 -10.08 7.55 -6.05
CA GLY A 45 -10.82 8.71 -6.55
C GLY A 45 -11.04 8.63 -8.05
N THR A 46 -11.88 9.54 -8.55
CA THR A 46 -12.39 9.55 -9.93
C THR A 46 -11.31 9.83 -10.97
N LEU A 47 -10.21 10.48 -10.59
CA LEU A 47 -9.14 10.87 -11.52
C LEU A 47 -8.11 9.74 -11.73
N GLY A 48 -8.34 8.55 -11.18
CA GLY A 48 -7.48 7.40 -11.39
C GLY A 48 -6.06 7.64 -10.88
N ASN A 49 -5.04 7.47 -11.72
CA ASN A 49 -3.63 7.51 -11.29
C ASN A 49 -3.13 8.91 -10.93
N HIS A 50 -3.94 9.95 -11.12
CA HIS A 50 -3.65 11.32 -10.71
C HIS A 50 -4.03 11.61 -9.24
N GLU A 51 -4.70 10.67 -8.58
CA GLU A 51 -5.03 10.81 -7.16
C GLU A 51 -3.76 10.87 -6.30
N PRO A 52 -3.76 11.72 -5.25
CA PRO A 52 -2.63 11.84 -4.36
C PRO A 52 -2.34 10.50 -3.67
N ARG A 53 -1.04 10.26 -3.45
CA ARG A 53 -0.54 9.12 -2.67
C ARG A 53 -0.95 9.24 -1.21
N TRP A 54 -0.85 8.14 -0.47
CA TRP A 54 -1.01 8.17 0.98
C TRP A 54 -0.16 9.27 1.63
N THR A 55 -0.73 9.99 2.59
CA THR A 55 0.03 10.95 3.40
C THR A 55 0.98 10.21 4.34
N ASP A 56 1.92 10.91 4.98
CA ASP A 56 2.81 10.27 5.94
C ASP A 56 2.04 9.71 7.15
N GLU A 57 0.97 10.38 7.61
CA GLU A 57 0.10 9.85 8.68
C GLU A 57 -0.58 8.54 8.26
N GLN A 58 -1.07 8.47 7.01
CA GLN A 58 -1.67 7.25 6.49
C GLN A 58 -0.64 6.12 6.33
N ARG A 59 0.62 6.45 6.06
CA ARG A 59 1.71 5.45 6.01
C ARG A 59 2.03 4.91 7.40
N GLU A 60 2.09 5.78 8.40
CA GLU A 60 2.31 5.37 9.79
C GLU A 60 1.15 4.52 10.31
N GLU A 61 -0.09 4.95 10.06
CA GLU A 61 -1.27 4.16 10.39
C GLU A 61 -1.21 2.79 9.72
N PHE A 62 -0.88 2.74 8.42
CA PHE A 62 -0.74 1.49 7.66
C PHE A 62 0.33 0.56 8.23
N LEU A 63 1.46 1.09 8.70
CA LEU A 63 2.55 0.32 9.34
C LEU A 63 2.17 -0.23 10.72
N ASN A 64 1.24 0.41 11.43
CA ASN A 64 0.73 -0.10 12.71
C ASN A 64 -0.13 -1.36 12.52
N TRP A 65 -0.70 -1.55 11.33
CA TRP A 65 -1.25 -2.85 10.93
C TRP A 65 -0.08 -3.79 10.68
N ARG A 66 0.03 -4.84 11.49
CA ARG A 66 1.18 -5.77 11.59
C ARG A 66 1.41 -6.60 10.31
N LEU A 67 1.83 -5.94 9.23
CA LEU A 67 2.00 -6.40 7.84
C LEU A 67 3.44 -6.87 7.52
#